data_AF-A0A7W1TUZ0-F1
#
_entry.id   AF-A0A7W1TUZ0-F1
#
_cell.length_a   1.000
_cell.length_b   1.000
_cell.length_c   1.000
_cell.angle_alpha   90.00
_cell.angle_beta   90.00
_cell.angle_gamma   90.00
#
_symmetry.space_group_name_H-M   'P 1'
#
loop_
_entity.id
_entity.type
_entity.pdbx_description
1 polymer ?
#
loop_
_entity_poly.entity_id
_entity_poly.type
_entity_poly.pdbx_seq_one_letter_code
_entity_poly.pdbx_strand_id
1 'polypeptide(L)'
;IGLDEIARLEGELEQARVAAGFTGTFAEFRKYLKTDRRFFAKNSDEFGDLMMAAIRRIEPRVGAFFIRTPKAPYGVLRLEPALEASMTFGFYQLPSPAEPRGLYRFNGSKSDERSVLMADALIFHELVPGHHFQMALRNENTKLSPFRRNAQYTTFIEGWAEYASDLAGEMGMYEDPYDRAGRLSMDLFLSSRLVVDTGMNALGWSRERAMDYMRDHTFHSDGEIATETLRYSTDIPGQALAYKMGAMKIHELRKRAQERLGAAFDLRQFHDYVLEGGPMPLSVLEMHLGCLGDEKHPGGKS
;
A
#
# COMPACT_ATOMS: atom_id res chain seq x y z
N ILE A 1 -12.75 -12.25 8.65
CA ILE A 1 -11.57 -11.43 8.29
C ILE A 1 -11.97 -10.24 7.44
N GLY A 2 -12.24 -10.38 6.14
CA GLY A 2 -12.54 -9.22 5.27
C GLY A 2 -13.72 -8.38 5.76
N LEU A 3 -14.85 -9.02 6.10
CA LEU A 3 -16.02 -8.33 6.66
C LEU A 3 -15.72 -7.62 7.99
N ASP A 4 -14.92 -8.25 8.86
CA ASP A 4 -14.54 -7.67 10.16
C ASP A 4 -13.64 -6.44 9.99
N GLU A 5 -12.70 -6.50 9.03
CA GLU A 5 -11.84 -5.38 8.68
C GLU A 5 -12.65 -4.21 8.11
N ILE A 6 -13.65 -4.48 7.26
CA ILE A 6 -14.55 -3.43 6.75
C ILE A 6 -15.28 -2.74 7.91
N ALA A 7 -15.88 -3.50 8.82
CA ALA A 7 -16.57 -2.93 9.97
C ALA A 7 -15.65 -2.08 10.87
N ARG A 8 -14.42 -2.55 11.12
CA ARG A 8 -13.40 -1.80 11.87
C ARG A 8 -13.06 -0.49 11.18
N LEU A 9 -12.75 -0.55 9.89
CA LEU A 9 -12.32 0.60 9.09
C LEU A 9 -13.42 1.65 8.92
N GLU A 10 -14.68 1.23 8.80
CA GLU A 10 -15.81 2.17 8.79
C GLU A 10 -15.98 2.87 10.14
N GLY A 11 -15.75 2.16 11.24
CA GLY A 11 -15.71 2.76 12.58
C GLY A 11 -14.59 3.80 12.73
N GLU A 12 -13.39 3.54 12.19
CA GLU A 12 -12.30 4.52 12.18
C GLU A 12 -12.56 5.70 11.25
N LEU A 13 -13.23 5.47 10.12
CA LEU A 13 -13.62 6.54 9.21
C LEU A 13 -14.66 7.46 9.85
N GLU A 14 -15.57 6.90 10.65
CA GLU A 14 -16.50 7.69 11.47
C GLU A 14 -15.77 8.52 12.53
N GLN A 15 -14.70 8.00 13.14
CA GLN A 15 -13.84 8.80 14.03
C GLN A 15 -13.13 9.93 13.28
N ALA A 16 -12.64 9.67 12.06
CA ALA A 16 -12.04 10.69 11.20
C ALA A 16 -13.05 11.79 10.84
N ARG A 17 -14.33 11.44 10.60
CA ARG A 17 -15.42 12.40 10.40
C ARG A 17 -15.55 13.36 11.59
N VAL A 18 -15.56 12.81 12.81
CA VAL A 18 -15.67 13.59 14.04
C VAL A 18 -14.45 14.49 14.23
N ALA A 19 -13.24 13.96 14.01
CA ALA A 19 -12.00 14.71 14.10
C ALA A 19 -11.91 15.85 13.07
N ALA A 20 -12.48 15.65 11.88
CA ALA A 20 -12.59 16.67 10.83
C ALA A 20 -13.58 17.80 11.18
N GLY A 21 -14.34 17.68 12.28
CA GLY A 21 -15.40 18.60 12.65
C GLY A 21 -16.59 18.58 11.68
N PHE A 22 -16.76 17.50 10.90
CA PHE A 22 -17.84 17.39 9.92
C PHE A 22 -19.17 17.13 10.64
N THR A 23 -20.15 18.03 10.48
CA THR A 23 -21.39 18.02 11.26
C THR A 23 -22.51 17.13 10.71
N GLY A 24 -22.40 16.68 9.45
CA GLY A 24 -23.36 15.77 8.82
C GLY A 24 -23.20 14.31 9.28
N THR A 25 -24.14 13.47 8.86
CA THR A 25 -24.15 12.02 9.09
C THR A 25 -22.95 11.32 8.44
N PHE A 26 -22.68 10.07 8.84
CA PHE A 26 -21.65 9.24 8.20
C PHE A 26 -21.87 9.08 6.69
N ALA A 27 -23.13 8.89 6.26
CA ALA A 27 -23.47 8.78 4.85
C ALA A 27 -23.18 10.08 4.09
N GLU A 28 -23.48 11.24 4.67
CA GLU A 28 -23.14 12.54 4.10
C GLU A 28 -21.63 12.77 4.04
N PHE A 29 -20.88 12.31 5.04
CA PHE A 29 -19.41 12.38 5.02
C PHE A 29 -18.81 11.50 3.93
N ARG A 30 -19.30 10.27 3.75
CA ARG A 30 -18.85 9.41 2.65
C ARG A 30 -19.15 10.04 1.29
N LYS A 31 -20.34 10.63 1.13
CA LYS A 31 -20.69 11.37 -0.08
C LYS A 31 -19.78 12.59 -0.27
N TYR A 32 -19.48 13.31 0.80
CA TYR A 32 -18.57 14.47 0.80
C TYR A 32 -17.18 14.08 0.30
N LEU A 33 -16.58 13.04 0.86
CA LEU A 33 -15.28 12.50 0.43
C LEU A 33 -15.27 12.08 -1.04
N LYS A 34 -16.40 11.61 -1.57
CA LYS A 34 -16.55 11.20 -2.97
C LYS A 34 -16.81 12.35 -3.94
N THR A 35 -17.26 13.52 -3.49
CA THR A 35 -17.83 14.55 -4.39
C THR A 35 -17.28 15.96 -4.21
N ASP A 36 -16.66 16.29 -3.07
CA ASP A 36 -16.07 17.63 -2.89
C ASP A 36 -14.88 17.81 -3.83
N ARG A 37 -14.89 18.94 -4.57
CA ARG A 37 -13.91 19.28 -5.60
C ARG A 37 -12.47 19.36 -5.08
N ARG A 38 -12.26 19.53 -3.76
CA ARG A 38 -10.92 19.50 -3.15
C ARG A 38 -10.22 18.16 -3.31
N PHE A 39 -10.97 17.07 -3.44
CA PHE A 39 -10.42 15.71 -3.57
C PHE A 39 -10.19 15.30 -5.01
N PHE A 40 -10.06 16.25 -5.94
CA PHE A 40 -9.83 15.96 -7.36
C PHE A 40 -8.79 16.92 -7.94
N ALA A 41 -7.82 16.38 -8.67
CA ALA A 41 -6.84 17.17 -9.41
C ALA A 41 -7.51 17.85 -10.63
N LYS A 42 -7.02 19.00 -11.07
CA LYS A 42 -7.53 19.72 -12.26
C LYS A 42 -7.09 19.06 -13.56
N ASN A 43 -5.96 18.37 -13.55
CA ASN A 43 -5.36 17.69 -14.70
C ASN A 43 -4.30 16.69 -14.22
N SER A 44 -3.67 15.99 -15.17
CA SER A 44 -2.66 14.96 -14.87
C SER A 44 -1.39 15.50 -14.22
N ASP A 45 -1.04 16.76 -14.48
CA ASP A 45 0.18 17.36 -13.96
C ASP A 45 0.01 17.68 -12.47
N GLU A 46 -1.11 18.30 -12.10
CA GLU A 46 -1.46 18.53 -10.68
C GLU A 46 -1.62 17.19 -9.93
N PHE A 47 -2.12 16.14 -10.59
CA PHE A 47 -2.20 14.80 -9.99
C PHE A 47 -0.81 14.24 -9.63
N GLY A 48 0.15 14.37 -10.54
CA GLY A 48 1.55 14.02 -10.29
C GLY A 48 2.19 14.88 -9.20
N ASP A 49 1.96 16.19 -9.22
CA ASP A 49 2.53 17.14 -8.25
C ASP A 49 2.06 16.88 -6.82
N LEU A 50 0.79 16.51 -6.63
CA LEU A 50 0.23 16.12 -5.33
C LEU A 50 0.94 14.87 -4.78
N MET A 51 1.13 13.84 -5.60
CA MET A 51 1.88 12.65 -5.20
C MET A 51 3.35 12.98 -4.85
N MET A 52 4.00 13.85 -5.63
CA MET A 52 5.35 14.30 -5.30
C MET A 52 5.39 15.16 -4.03
N ALA A 53 4.31 15.88 -3.70
CA ALA A 53 4.22 16.64 -2.45
C ALA A 53 4.22 15.71 -1.25
N ALA A 54 3.46 14.62 -1.29
CA ALA A 54 3.44 13.60 -0.24
C ALA A 54 4.83 12.99 -0.01
N ILE A 55 5.58 12.69 -1.09
CA ILE A 55 6.97 12.21 -1.00
C ILE A 55 7.86 13.22 -0.26
N ARG A 56 7.79 14.51 -0.63
CA ARG A 56 8.58 15.56 0.05
C ARG A 56 8.24 15.69 1.54
N ARG A 57 7.01 15.37 1.95
CA ARG A 57 6.60 15.39 3.37
C ARG A 57 7.18 14.21 4.15
N ILE A 58 7.20 13.01 3.57
CA ILE A 58 7.63 11.81 4.29
C ILE A 58 9.16 11.63 4.32
N GLU A 59 9.88 12.09 3.28
CA GLU A 59 11.33 11.92 3.13
C GLU A 59 12.15 12.28 4.38
N PRO A 60 11.94 13.44 5.04
CA PRO A 60 12.70 13.81 6.23
C PRO A 60 12.47 12.89 7.44
N ARG A 61 11.39 12.09 7.43
CA ARG A 61 10.99 11.20 8.54
C ARG A 61 11.57 9.80 8.41
N VAL A 62 11.90 9.37 7.18
CA VAL A 62 12.32 8.00 6.84
C VAL A 62 13.48 7.50 7.71
N GLY A 63 14.48 8.34 7.98
CA GLY A 63 15.68 7.95 8.74
C GLY A 63 15.41 7.50 10.19
N ALA A 64 14.25 7.86 10.75
CA ALA A 64 13.83 7.38 12.07
C ALA A 64 13.28 5.95 12.02
N PHE A 65 12.92 5.44 10.84
CA PHE A 65 12.24 4.16 10.65
C PHE A 65 13.08 3.14 9.87
N PHE A 66 14.15 3.56 9.18
CA PHE A 66 14.96 2.67 8.35
C PHE A 66 16.45 2.85 8.60
N ILE A 67 17.18 1.72 8.69
CA ILE A 67 18.66 1.72 8.74
C ILE A 67 19.25 2.00 7.37
N ARG A 68 18.66 1.41 6.33
CA ARG A 68 19.07 1.54 4.93
C ARG A 68 17.98 2.19 4.11
N THR A 69 18.40 3.08 3.22
CA THR A 69 17.55 3.68 2.19
C THR A 69 18.12 3.32 0.81
N PRO A 70 17.27 3.12 -0.21
CA PRO A 70 17.74 2.98 -1.59
C PRO A 70 18.66 4.12 -2.01
N LYS A 71 19.62 3.82 -2.88
CA LYS A 71 20.43 4.83 -3.58
C LYS A 71 19.78 5.27 -4.88
N ALA A 72 19.03 4.37 -5.52
CA ALA A 72 18.32 4.69 -6.75
C ALA A 72 17.37 5.89 -6.53
N PRO A 73 17.39 6.91 -7.42
CA PRO A 73 16.42 7.98 -7.36
C PRO A 73 15.00 7.45 -7.65
N TYR A 74 13.98 8.24 -7.35
CA TYR A 74 12.59 7.87 -7.57
C TYR A 74 11.71 9.06 -7.90
N GLY A 75 10.48 8.79 -8.35
CA GLY A 75 9.48 9.82 -8.60
C GLY A 75 8.23 9.26 -9.26
N VAL A 76 7.37 10.17 -9.73
CA VAL A 76 6.17 9.81 -10.49
C VAL A 76 6.32 10.21 -11.94
N LEU A 77 5.69 9.46 -12.83
CA LEU A 77 5.61 9.81 -14.24
C LEU A 77 4.30 9.29 -14.82
N ARG A 78 3.59 10.11 -15.58
CA ARG A 78 2.37 9.67 -16.25
C ARG A 78 2.67 8.50 -17.20
N LEU A 79 1.73 7.57 -17.31
CA LEU A 79 1.73 6.59 -18.40
C LEU A 79 1.70 7.29 -19.75
N GLU A 80 2.29 6.63 -20.76
CA GLU A 80 2.04 7.04 -22.13
C GLU A 80 0.53 6.95 -22.41
N PRO A 81 -0.11 7.94 -23.06
CA PRO A 81 -1.57 7.96 -23.25
C PRO A 81 -2.12 6.66 -23.89
N ALA A 82 -1.34 6.01 -24.75
CA ALA A 82 -1.71 4.74 -25.38
C ALA A 82 -1.85 3.56 -24.39
N LEU A 83 -1.23 3.63 -23.22
CA LEU A 83 -1.27 2.60 -22.18
C LEU A 83 -2.32 2.89 -21.09
N GLU A 84 -2.94 4.07 -21.09
CA GLU A 84 -3.87 4.45 -20.01
C GLU A 84 -5.16 3.62 -20.01
N ALA A 85 -5.59 3.11 -21.17
CA ALA A 85 -6.78 2.28 -21.27
C ALA A 85 -6.58 0.86 -20.71
N SER A 86 -5.34 0.38 -20.54
CA SER A 86 -5.03 -0.98 -20.08
C SER A 86 -4.74 -1.08 -18.59
N MET A 87 -4.72 0.05 -17.87
CA MET A 87 -4.32 0.11 -16.46
C MET A 87 -5.35 0.88 -15.66
N THR A 88 -5.89 0.31 -14.57
CA THR A 88 -6.84 1.05 -13.73
C THR A 88 -6.18 2.24 -13.05
N PHE A 89 -5.05 2.02 -12.34
CA PHE A 89 -4.37 3.04 -11.53
C PHE A 89 -2.97 3.40 -12.04
N GLY A 90 -2.13 2.39 -12.27
CA GLY A 90 -0.71 2.56 -12.56
C GLY A 90 0.11 1.37 -12.09
N PHE A 91 1.43 1.48 -12.16
CA PHE A 91 2.35 0.47 -11.62
C PHE A 91 3.70 1.06 -11.23
N TYR A 92 4.39 0.46 -10.27
CA TYR A 92 5.79 0.75 -9.99
C TYR A 92 6.73 0.12 -11.04
N GLN A 93 7.56 0.96 -11.65
CA GLN A 93 8.63 0.59 -12.58
C GLN A 93 9.98 0.59 -11.84
N LEU A 94 10.68 -0.55 -11.88
CA LEU A 94 12.00 -0.68 -11.26
C LEU A 94 13.07 0.16 -12.00
N PRO A 95 14.10 0.65 -11.26
CA PRO A 95 15.31 1.19 -11.85
C PRO A 95 15.98 0.22 -12.83
N SER A 96 16.47 0.76 -13.94
CA SER A 96 17.20 0.05 -14.99
C SER A 96 18.36 0.92 -15.52
N PRO A 97 19.29 0.38 -16.32
CA PRO A 97 20.33 1.20 -16.95
C PRO A 97 19.80 2.33 -17.86
N ALA A 98 18.63 2.13 -18.49
CA ALA A 98 18.02 3.12 -19.39
C ALA A 98 17.17 4.17 -18.67
N GLU A 99 16.62 3.81 -17.51
CA GLU A 99 15.87 4.71 -16.62
C GLU A 99 16.29 4.39 -15.18
N PRO A 100 17.25 5.15 -14.61
CA PRO A 100 17.84 4.84 -13.31
C PRO A 100 16.90 5.16 -12.14
N ARG A 101 15.75 5.80 -12.39
CA ARG A 101 14.75 6.07 -11.34
C ARG A 101 13.80 4.90 -11.15
N GLY A 102 13.38 4.68 -9.92
CA GLY A 102 12.16 3.92 -9.61
C GLY A 102 10.95 4.81 -9.78
N LEU A 103 10.09 4.51 -10.75
CA LEU A 103 8.98 5.40 -11.12
C LEU A 103 7.64 4.77 -10.79
N TYR A 104 6.78 5.47 -10.06
CA TYR A 104 5.36 5.15 -10.10
C TYR A 104 4.77 5.70 -11.41
N ARG A 105 4.38 4.79 -12.29
CA ARG A 105 3.78 5.08 -13.60
C ARG A 105 2.27 5.21 -13.45
N PHE A 106 1.78 6.41 -13.20
CA PHE A 106 0.36 6.63 -12.90
C PHE A 106 -0.49 6.81 -14.16
N ASN A 107 -1.73 6.35 -14.11
CA ASN A 107 -2.73 6.62 -15.13
C ASN A 107 -3.28 8.05 -14.98
N GLY A 108 -3.01 8.90 -15.98
CA GLY A 108 -3.46 10.28 -16.02
C GLY A 108 -4.79 10.51 -16.75
N SER A 109 -5.41 9.46 -17.28
CA SER A 109 -6.70 9.53 -17.97
C SER A 109 -7.81 9.99 -17.02
N LYS A 110 -8.62 10.95 -17.47
CA LYS A 110 -9.74 11.50 -16.67
C LYS A 110 -9.32 11.91 -15.26
N SER A 111 -8.12 12.46 -15.12
CA SER A 111 -7.54 12.84 -13.82
C SER A 111 -8.38 13.90 -13.09
N ASP A 112 -9.21 14.64 -13.83
CA ASP A 112 -10.21 15.58 -13.31
C ASP A 112 -11.45 14.92 -12.69
N GLU A 113 -11.73 13.67 -13.06
CA GLU A 113 -12.81 12.83 -12.53
C GLU A 113 -12.31 11.81 -11.49
N ARG A 114 -10.98 11.70 -11.29
CA ARG A 114 -10.37 10.76 -10.34
C ARG A 114 -10.07 11.43 -9.01
N SER A 115 -10.42 10.75 -7.93
CA SER A 115 -10.17 11.25 -6.59
C SER A 115 -8.68 11.16 -6.24
N VAL A 116 -8.12 12.23 -5.67
CA VAL A 116 -6.80 12.25 -5.02
C VAL A 116 -6.85 11.84 -3.56
N LEU A 117 -8.03 11.50 -3.02
CA LEU A 117 -8.22 11.22 -1.60
C LEU A 117 -7.25 10.16 -1.08
N MET A 118 -6.97 9.11 -1.87
CA MET A 118 -6.03 8.04 -1.48
C MET A 118 -4.60 8.22 -2.03
N ALA A 119 -4.29 9.33 -2.71
CA ALA A 119 -3.04 9.50 -3.47
C ALA A 119 -1.79 9.38 -2.57
N ASP A 120 -1.86 9.88 -1.34
CA ASP A 120 -0.75 9.82 -0.39
C ASP A 120 -0.48 8.39 0.08
N ALA A 121 -1.53 7.67 0.50
CA ALA A 121 -1.41 6.26 0.86
C ALA A 121 -0.89 5.41 -0.30
N LEU A 122 -1.36 5.69 -1.52
CA LEU A 122 -0.90 5.03 -2.73
C LEU A 122 0.59 5.33 -2.99
N ILE A 123 1.05 6.58 -2.86
CA ILE A 123 2.44 6.87 -3.17
C ILE A 123 3.41 6.32 -2.12
N PHE A 124 2.98 6.21 -0.85
CA PHE A 124 3.78 5.52 0.17
C PHE A 124 3.85 4.02 -0.08
N HIS A 125 2.79 3.43 -0.63
CA HIS A 125 2.77 2.03 -1.11
C HIS A 125 3.71 1.82 -2.30
N GLU A 126 3.68 2.70 -3.29
CA GLU A 126 4.42 2.52 -4.54
C GLU A 126 5.89 2.92 -4.42
N LEU A 127 6.21 3.94 -3.61
CA LEU A 127 7.55 4.51 -3.53
C LEU A 127 8.12 4.43 -2.11
N VAL A 128 7.91 5.47 -1.30
CA VAL A 128 8.62 5.66 -0.04
C VAL A 128 7.64 5.48 1.13
N PRO A 129 7.73 4.41 1.95
CA PRO A 129 8.77 3.37 1.99
C PRO A 129 8.32 2.00 1.42
N GLY A 130 7.38 1.96 0.48
CA GLY A 130 6.83 0.73 -0.10
C GLY A 130 7.70 0.06 -1.17
N HIS A 131 7.16 -0.14 -2.38
CA HIS A 131 7.82 -0.95 -3.42
C HIS A 131 9.20 -0.43 -3.81
N HIS A 132 9.40 0.88 -3.91
CA HIS A 132 10.72 1.41 -4.23
C HIS A 132 11.77 0.97 -3.21
N PHE A 133 11.47 1.11 -1.91
CA PHE A 133 12.36 0.66 -0.85
C PHE A 133 12.65 -0.82 -0.95
N GLN A 134 11.61 -1.64 -1.03
CA GLN A 134 11.73 -3.09 -1.03
C GLN A 134 12.47 -3.63 -2.26
N MET A 135 12.17 -3.13 -3.44
CA MET A 135 12.75 -3.65 -4.68
C MET A 135 14.12 -3.06 -4.99
N ALA A 136 14.35 -1.77 -4.71
CA ALA A 136 15.64 -1.14 -4.96
C ALA A 136 16.71 -1.65 -3.97
N LEU A 137 16.41 -1.75 -2.67
CA LEU A 137 17.35 -2.32 -1.70
C LEU A 137 17.73 -3.77 -2.04
N ARG A 138 16.76 -4.58 -2.48
CA ARG A 138 17.02 -5.95 -2.96
C ARG A 138 17.96 -5.95 -4.16
N ASN A 139 17.74 -5.08 -5.14
CA ASN A 139 18.55 -5.03 -6.35
C ASN A 139 19.97 -4.51 -6.08
N GLU A 140 20.11 -3.54 -5.16
CA GLU A 140 21.39 -3.00 -4.71
C GLU A 140 22.18 -3.97 -3.82
N ASN A 141 21.54 -4.98 -3.24
CA ASN A 141 22.19 -5.99 -2.41
C ASN A 141 22.93 -7.04 -3.24
N THR A 142 24.22 -6.79 -3.47
CA THR A 142 25.13 -7.69 -4.20
C THR A 142 25.40 -9.02 -3.48
N LYS A 143 25.11 -9.12 -2.19
CA LYS A 143 25.28 -10.35 -1.39
C LYS A 143 24.15 -11.36 -1.60
N LEU A 144 22.98 -10.94 -2.09
CA LEU A 144 21.89 -11.86 -2.41
C LEU A 144 22.26 -12.75 -3.60
N SER A 145 21.91 -14.02 -3.51
CA SER A 145 21.97 -14.92 -4.66
C SER A 145 21.03 -14.42 -5.77
N PRO A 146 21.31 -14.73 -7.05
CA PRO A 146 20.40 -14.38 -8.14
C PRO A 146 18.97 -14.88 -7.92
N PHE A 147 18.79 -16.04 -7.27
CA PHE A 147 17.48 -16.57 -6.90
C PHE A 147 16.73 -15.61 -5.95
N ARG A 148 17.35 -15.21 -4.82
CA ARG A 148 16.71 -14.29 -3.85
C ARG A 148 16.48 -12.89 -4.42
N ARG A 149 17.37 -12.42 -5.30
CA ARG A 149 17.23 -11.11 -5.95
C ARG A 149 16.06 -11.07 -6.95
N ASN A 150 15.72 -12.19 -7.59
CA ASN A 150 14.67 -12.25 -8.61
C ASN A 150 13.37 -12.92 -8.14
N ALA A 151 13.32 -13.44 -6.91
CA ALA A 151 12.14 -14.10 -6.36
C ALA A 151 10.91 -13.16 -6.33
N GLN A 152 9.76 -13.72 -6.69
CA GLN A 152 8.47 -13.04 -6.71
C GLN A 152 7.51 -13.77 -5.78
N TYR A 153 7.16 -13.12 -4.66
CA TYR A 153 6.16 -13.62 -3.72
C TYR A 153 5.15 -12.50 -3.48
N THR A 154 4.03 -12.53 -4.21
CA THR A 154 3.03 -11.45 -4.22
C THR A 154 2.61 -11.05 -2.81
N THR A 155 2.33 -12.01 -1.92
CA THR A 155 1.90 -11.72 -0.54
C THR A 155 2.99 -11.02 0.28
N PHE A 156 4.27 -11.27 0.01
CA PHE A 156 5.35 -10.52 0.64
C PHE A 156 5.47 -9.11 0.03
N ILE A 157 5.47 -9.02 -1.30
CA ILE A 157 5.72 -7.77 -2.04
C ILE A 157 4.60 -6.76 -1.76
N GLU A 158 3.35 -7.18 -1.95
CA GLU A 158 2.17 -6.36 -1.71
C GLU A 158 1.92 -6.15 -0.22
N GLY A 159 2.21 -7.18 0.59
CA GLY A 159 2.11 -7.08 2.04
C GLY A 159 3.07 -6.05 2.63
N TRP A 160 4.31 -6.00 2.14
CA TRP A 160 5.28 -4.98 2.54
C TRP A 160 4.80 -3.59 2.16
N ALA A 161 4.41 -3.40 0.89
CA ALA A 161 4.01 -2.09 0.40
C ALA A 161 2.78 -1.56 1.15
N GLU A 162 1.81 -2.42 1.46
CA GLU A 162 0.66 -2.03 2.26
C GLU A 162 1.01 -1.79 3.74
N TYR A 163 1.87 -2.61 4.35
CA TYR A 163 2.42 -2.33 5.68
C TYR A 163 3.16 -0.98 5.72
N ALA A 164 3.95 -0.66 4.69
CA ALA A 164 4.69 0.58 4.56
C ALA A 164 3.78 1.80 4.38
N SER A 165 2.68 1.65 3.64
CA SER A 165 1.63 2.66 3.53
C SER A 165 1.00 2.95 4.90
N ASP A 166 0.70 1.92 5.69
CA ASP A 166 0.19 2.11 7.06
C ASP A 166 1.22 2.78 7.98
N LEU A 167 2.48 2.35 7.89
CA LEU A 167 3.60 2.88 8.67
C LEU A 167 3.79 4.38 8.48
N ALA A 168 3.41 4.94 7.32
CA ALA A 168 3.46 6.39 7.08
C ALA A 168 2.64 7.18 8.13
N GLY A 169 1.60 6.58 8.71
CA GLY A 169 0.86 7.15 9.84
C GLY A 169 1.73 7.37 11.07
N GLU A 170 2.61 6.42 11.41
CA GLU A 170 3.59 6.57 12.51
C GLU A 170 4.65 7.64 12.21
N MET A 171 4.82 8.01 10.94
CA MET A 171 5.70 9.10 10.50
C MET A 171 5.00 10.48 10.52
N GLY A 172 3.72 10.52 10.91
CA GLY A 172 2.91 11.74 10.98
C GLY A 172 2.23 12.12 9.66
N MET A 173 2.16 11.22 8.67
CA MET A 173 1.57 11.56 7.36
C MET A 173 0.04 11.62 7.37
N TYR A 174 -0.61 11.10 8.42
CA TYR A 174 -2.08 11.00 8.51
C TYR A 174 -2.63 11.72 9.75
N GLU A 175 -1.97 12.79 10.20
CA GLU A 175 -2.45 13.61 11.32
C GLU A 175 -3.66 14.48 10.93
N ASP A 176 -3.71 14.94 9.67
CA ASP A 176 -4.90 15.60 9.14
C ASP A 176 -6.05 14.58 9.00
N PRO A 177 -7.27 14.88 9.48
CA PRO A 177 -8.40 13.95 9.40
C PRO A 177 -8.76 13.50 7.98
N TYR A 178 -8.50 14.32 6.95
CA TYR A 178 -8.74 13.96 5.55
C TYR A 178 -7.60 13.12 4.98
N ASP A 179 -6.34 13.36 5.37
CA ASP A 179 -5.23 12.45 5.07
C ASP A 179 -5.50 11.06 5.69
N ARG A 180 -6.02 11.01 6.93
CA ARG A 180 -6.46 9.77 7.58
C ARG A 180 -7.62 9.11 6.85
N ALA A 181 -8.62 9.87 6.42
CA ALA A 181 -9.71 9.36 5.60
C ALA A 181 -9.20 8.78 4.26
N GLY A 182 -8.17 9.39 3.68
CA GLY A 182 -7.46 8.89 2.51
C GLY A 182 -6.82 7.53 2.70
N ARG A 183 -6.06 7.37 3.78
CA ARG A 183 -5.48 6.08 4.20
C ARG A 183 -6.56 5.02 4.40
N LEU A 184 -7.63 5.36 5.13
CA LEU A 184 -8.74 4.45 5.40
C LEU A 184 -9.50 4.07 4.12
N SER A 185 -9.64 5.00 3.16
CA SER A 185 -10.23 4.73 1.85
C SER A 185 -9.44 3.66 1.08
N MET A 186 -8.11 3.74 1.08
CA MET A 186 -7.24 2.72 0.49
C MET A 186 -7.39 1.36 1.21
N ASP A 187 -7.39 1.35 2.55
CA ASP A 187 -7.53 0.10 3.30
C ASP A 187 -8.92 -0.53 3.14
N LEU A 188 -9.99 0.27 3.05
CA LEU A 188 -11.34 -0.21 2.75
C LEU A 188 -11.40 -0.91 1.39
N PHE A 189 -10.71 -0.37 0.39
CA PHE A 189 -10.60 -1.00 -0.92
C PHE A 189 -9.83 -2.32 -0.88
N LEU A 190 -8.67 -2.35 -0.23
CA LEU A 190 -7.87 -3.58 -0.09
C LEU A 190 -8.56 -4.63 0.78
N SER A 191 -9.28 -4.21 1.81
CA SER A 191 -10.09 -5.11 2.65
C SER A 191 -11.33 -5.62 1.90
N SER A 192 -11.92 -4.79 1.02
CA SER A 192 -13.02 -5.22 0.15
C SER A 192 -12.57 -6.32 -0.81
N ARG A 193 -11.31 -6.29 -1.30
CA ARG A 193 -10.72 -7.37 -2.11
C ARG A 193 -10.78 -8.73 -1.41
N LEU A 194 -10.57 -8.80 -0.09
CA LEU A 194 -10.72 -10.04 0.67
C LEU A 194 -12.14 -10.61 0.58
N VAL A 195 -13.14 -9.74 0.57
CA VAL A 195 -14.55 -10.14 0.54
C VAL A 195 -14.98 -10.51 -0.88
N VAL A 196 -14.69 -9.68 -1.86
CA VAL A 196 -15.23 -9.88 -3.22
C VAL A 196 -14.50 -10.95 -4.00
N ASP A 197 -13.18 -11.11 -3.82
CA ASP A 197 -12.42 -12.18 -4.49
C ASP A 197 -12.87 -13.55 -3.95
N THR A 198 -12.89 -13.75 -2.63
CA THR A 198 -13.40 -14.99 -2.04
C THR A 198 -14.89 -15.21 -2.31
N GLY A 199 -15.67 -14.12 -2.30
CA GLY A 199 -17.08 -14.11 -2.67
C GLY A 199 -17.31 -14.74 -4.04
N MET A 200 -16.63 -14.25 -5.07
CA MET A 200 -16.76 -14.73 -6.44
C MET A 200 -16.12 -16.11 -6.64
N ASN A 201 -14.89 -16.31 -6.15
CA ASN A 201 -14.07 -17.46 -6.50
C ASN A 201 -14.28 -18.69 -5.62
N ALA A 202 -14.92 -18.55 -4.45
CA ALA A 202 -15.14 -19.66 -3.52
C ALA A 202 -16.57 -19.76 -2.98
N LEU A 203 -17.31 -18.65 -2.91
CA LEU A 203 -18.63 -18.58 -2.27
C LEU A 203 -19.80 -18.35 -3.25
N GLY A 204 -19.53 -18.40 -4.56
CA GLY A 204 -20.55 -18.37 -5.60
C GLY A 204 -21.24 -17.01 -5.79
N TRP A 205 -20.62 -15.90 -5.40
CA TRP A 205 -21.17 -14.56 -5.70
C TRP A 205 -21.10 -14.29 -7.20
N SER A 206 -22.13 -13.63 -7.73
CA SER A 206 -22.05 -13.02 -9.06
C SER A 206 -21.09 -11.82 -9.03
N ARG A 207 -20.51 -11.48 -10.20
CA ARG A 207 -19.73 -10.25 -10.34
C ARG A 207 -20.55 -9.00 -10.03
N GLU A 208 -21.83 -8.98 -10.37
CA GLU A 208 -22.74 -7.88 -10.03
C GLU A 208 -22.82 -7.66 -8.52
N ARG A 209 -23.02 -8.72 -7.74
CA ARG A 209 -23.01 -8.64 -6.27
C ARG A 209 -21.67 -8.14 -5.72
N ALA A 210 -20.56 -8.55 -6.31
CA ALA A 210 -19.24 -8.04 -5.94
C ALA A 210 -19.09 -6.54 -6.24
N MET A 211 -19.60 -6.08 -7.39
CA MET A 211 -19.60 -4.66 -7.75
C MET A 211 -20.45 -3.83 -6.78
N ASP A 212 -21.65 -4.29 -6.43
CA ASP A 212 -22.51 -3.63 -5.44
C ASP A 212 -21.82 -3.52 -4.08
N TYR A 213 -21.20 -4.60 -3.61
CA TYR A 213 -20.42 -4.57 -2.38
C TYR A 213 -19.31 -3.52 -2.39
N MET A 214 -18.55 -3.43 -3.50
CA MET A 214 -17.49 -2.41 -3.62
C MET A 214 -18.04 -0.99 -3.70
N ARG A 215 -19.22 -0.78 -4.29
CA ARG A 215 -19.88 0.54 -4.31
C ARG A 215 -20.28 1.00 -2.92
N ASP A 216 -20.77 0.09 -2.11
CA ASP A 216 -21.21 0.39 -0.75
C ASP A 216 -20.04 0.70 0.18
N HIS A 217 -18.93 -0.04 0.02
CA HIS A 217 -17.82 0.00 0.98
C HIS A 217 -16.59 0.81 0.54
N THR A 218 -16.50 1.26 -0.72
CA THR A 218 -15.34 2.00 -1.23
C THR A 218 -15.72 3.35 -1.86
N PHE A 219 -14.70 4.16 -2.17
CA PHE A 219 -14.85 5.48 -2.79
C PHE A 219 -14.61 5.48 -4.31
N HIS A 220 -14.39 4.30 -4.89
CA HIS A 220 -14.03 4.15 -6.29
C HIS A 220 -15.20 4.45 -7.23
N SER A 221 -14.85 4.82 -8.46
CA SER A 221 -15.79 4.98 -9.57
C SER A 221 -16.31 3.62 -10.06
N ASP A 222 -17.47 3.63 -10.73
CA ASP A 222 -18.01 2.41 -11.35
C ASP A 222 -17.05 1.80 -12.38
N GLY A 223 -16.26 2.61 -13.08
CA GLY A 223 -15.26 2.14 -14.04
C GLY A 223 -14.09 1.40 -13.37
N GLU A 224 -13.60 1.91 -12.24
CA GLU A 224 -12.57 1.23 -11.44
C GLU A 224 -13.11 -0.07 -10.85
N ILE A 225 -14.31 -0.05 -10.25
CA ILE A 225 -14.97 -1.24 -9.68
C ILE A 225 -15.21 -2.30 -10.76
N ALA A 226 -15.68 -1.89 -11.95
CA ALA A 226 -15.91 -2.81 -13.06
C ALA A 226 -14.60 -3.48 -13.51
N THR A 227 -13.55 -2.70 -13.75
CA THR A 227 -12.26 -3.24 -14.21
C THR A 227 -11.63 -4.17 -13.16
N GLU A 228 -11.67 -3.77 -11.89
CA GLU A 228 -11.09 -4.55 -10.80
C GLU A 228 -11.84 -5.86 -10.52
N THR A 229 -13.17 -5.82 -10.45
CA THR A 229 -13.95 -7.07 -10.26
C THR A 229 -13.80 -8.03 -11.44
N LEU A 230 -13.62 -7.52 -12.66
CA LEU A 230 -13.31 -8.37 -13.82
C LEU A 230 -11.97 -9.08 -13.60
N ARG A 231 -10.91 -8.33 -13.26
CA ARG A 231 -9.58 -8.87 -12.94
C ARG A 231 -9.63 -9.99 -11.89
N TYR A 232 -10.35 -9.78 -10.78
CA TYR A 232 -10.45 -10.78 -9.71
C TYR A 232 -11.22 -12.03 -10.12
N SER A 233 -12.18 -11.89 -11.05
CA SER A 233 -13.06 -12.98 -11.48
C SER A 233 -12.49 -13.85 -12.60
N THR A 234 -11.63 -13.32 -13.47
CA THR A 234 -11.20 -14.04 -14.69
C THR A 234 -9.70 -14.11 -14.90
N ASP A 235 -8.94 -13.10 -14.50
CA ASP A 235 -7.52 -12.99 -14.85
C ASP A 235 -6.64 -13.69 -13.81
N ILE A 236 -6.73 -13.26 -12.54
CA ILE A 236 -5.84 -13.77 -11.47
C ILE A 236 -6.59 -13.99 -10.14
N PRO A 237 -7.50 -14.99 -10.05
CA PRO A 237 -8.20 -15.31 -8.80
C PRO A 237 -7.24 -15.50 -7.62
N GLY A 238 -7.57 -14.88 -6.48
CA GLY A 238 -6.79 -14.98 -5.25
C GLY A 238 -5.60 -14.01 -5.14
N GLN A 239 -5.18 -13.36 -6.23
CA GLN A 239 -4.10 -12.37 -6.20
C GLN A 239 -4.45 -11.18 -5.31
N ALA A 240 -5.70 -10.73 -5.37
CA ALA A 240 -6.19 -9.58 -4.63
C ALA A 240 -6.15 -9.79 -3.10
N LEU A 241 -6.08 -11.04 -2.65
CA LEU A 241 -5.97 -11.40 -1.23
C LEU A 241 -4.58 -11.09 -0.66
N ALA A 242 -3.55 -11.06 -1.51
CA ALA A 242 -2.16 -10.99 -1.13
C ALA A 242 -1.81 -9.71 -0.35
N TYR A 243 -2.41 -8.58 -0.73
CA TYR A 243 -2.18 -7.26 -0.16
C TYR A 243 -2.46 -7.23 1.34
N LYS A 244 -3.75 -7.35 1.70
CA LYS A 244 -4.19 -7.22 3.09
C LYS A 244 -3.71 -8.38 3.96
N MET A 245 -3.72 -9.62 3.45
CA MET A 245 -3.20 -10.77 4.19
C MET A 245 -1.71 -10.64 4.49
N GLY A 246 -0.93 -10.13 3.53
CA GLY A 246 0.49 -9.87 3.70
C GLY A 246 0.78 -8.81 4.75
N ALA A 247 0.10 -7.66 4.66
CA ALA A 247 0.25 -6.58 5.62
C ALA A 247 -0.14 -7.01 7.03
N MET A 248 -1.29 -7.67 7.19
CA MET A 248 -1.74 -8.21 8.48
C MET A 248 -0.70 -9.14 9.09
N LYS A 249 -0.08 -10.01 8.28
CA LYS A 249 0.98 -10.90 8.77
C LYS A 249 2.23 -10.13 9.19
N ILE A 250 2.64 -9.11 8.45
CA ILE A 250 3.82 -8.30 8.83
C ILE A 250 3.55 -7.52 10.13
N HIS A 251 2.36 -6.93 10.31
CA HIS A 251 1.95 -6.30 11.57
C HIS A 251 1.95 -7.31 12.73
N GLU A 252 1.41 -8.51 12.51
CA GLU A 252 1.43 -9.59 13.50
C GLU A 252 2.87 -9.93 13.91
N LEU A 253 3.76 -10.13 12.93
CA LEU A 253 5.16 -10.48 13.20
C LEU A 253 5.92 -9.34 13.89
N ARG A 254 5.64 -8.08 13.54
CA ARG A 254 6.17 -6.92 14.25
C ARG A 254 5.75 -6.91 15.71
N LYS A 255 4.45 -7.10 15.98
CA LYS A 255 3.92 -7.15 17.35
C LYS A 255 4.57 -8.27 18.15
N ARG A 256 4.70 -9.47 17.57
CA ARG A 256 5.37 -10.60 18.24
C ARG A 256 6.86 -10.32 18.51
N ALA A 257 7.56 -9.64 17.60
CA ALA A 257 8.95 -9.22 17.83
C ALA A 257 9.05 -8.16 18.94
N GLN A 258 8.13 -7.20 18.99
CA GLN A 258 8.04 -6.19 20.06
C GLN A 258 7.82 -6.85 21.43
N GLU A 259 6.89 -7.80 21.52
CA GLU A 259 6.59 -8.53 22.76
C GLU A 259 7.79 -9.37 23.22
N ARG A 260 8.47 -10.05 22.29
CA ARG A 260 9.61 -10.92 22.62
C ARG A 260 10.86 -10.13 23.05
N LEU A 261 11.16 -9.03 22.37
CA LEU A 261 12.40 -8.26 22.59
C LEU A 261 12.23 -7.14 23.63
N GLY A 262 11.00 -6.71 23.91
CA GLY A 262 10.71 -5.66 24.89
C GLY A 262 11.52 -4.39 24.63
N ALA A 263 12.27 -3.94 25.64
CA ALA A 263 13.11 -2.73 25.55
C ALA A 263 14.24 -2.82 24.51
N ALA A 264 14.61 -4.03 24.07
CA ALA A 264 15.63 -4.22 23.04
C ALA A 264 15.07 -4.13 21.60
N PHE A 265 13.75 -4.01 21.43
CA PHE A 265 13.15 -3.88 20.10
C PHE A 265 13.54 -2.55 19.45
N ASP A 266 14.19 -2.61 18.29
CA ASP A 266 14.40 -1.46 17.40
C ASP A 266 13.61 -1.68 16.10
N LEU A 267 12.66 -0.78 15.82
CA LEU A 267 11.83 -0.82 14.62
C LEU A 267 12.65 -0.78 13.33
N ARG A 268 13.76 -0.04 13.33
CA ARG A 268 14.64 0.08 12.17
C ARG A 268 15.34 -1.24 11.90
N GLN A 269 15.75 -1.97 12.95
CA GLN A 269 16.32 -3.31 12.81
C GLN A 269 15.29 -4.32 12.31
N PHE A 270 14.04 -4.23 12.80
CA PHE A 270 12.96 -5.06 12.29
C PHE A 270 12.75 -4.85 10.78
N HIS A 271 12.63 -3.61 10.31
CA HIS A 271 12.49 -3.33 8.88
C HIS A 271 13.70 -3.79 8.07
N ASP A 272 14.90 -3.62 8.61
CA ASP A 272 16.13 -4.08 7.98
C ASP A 272 16.10 -5.59 7.75
N TYR A 273 15.71 -6.36 8.76
CA TYR A 273 15.55 -7.82 8.69
C TYR A 273 14.48 -8.26 7.69
N VAL A 274 13.33 -7.57 7.67
CA VAL A 274 12.26 -7.90 6.71
C VAL A 274 12.76 -7.75 5.28
N LEU A 275 13.51 -6.68 4.99
CA LEU A 275 13.92 -6.32 3.63
C LEU A 275 15.22 -6.99 3.16
N GLU A 276 16.16 -7.27 4.06
CA GLU A 276 17.53 -7.66 3.69
C GLU A 276 17.61 -8.93 2.86
N GLY A 277 16.73 -9.89 3.17
CA GLY A 277 16.69 -11.20 2.54
C GLY A 277 16.03 -11.18 1.17
N GLY A 278 15.38 -10.08 0.78
CA GLY A 278 14.47 -10.04 -0.37
C GLY A 278 13.19 -10.87 -0.15
N PRO A 279 12.27 -10.89 -1.15
CA PRO A 279 10.99 -11.58 -1.04
C PRO A 279 11.10 -13.06 -0.69
N MET A 280 10.20 -13.52 0.16
CA MET A 280 10.09 -14.92 0.57
C MET A 280 8.64 -15.27 0.97
N PRO A 281 8.27 -16.56 1.05
CA PRO A 281 6.98 -16.94 1.63
C PRO A 281 6.85 -16.40 3.05
N LEU A 282 5.64 -16.02 3.45
CA LEU A 282 5.42 -15.43 4.78
C LEU A 282 5.78 -16.37 5.94
N SER A 283 5.67 -17.68 5.75
CA SER A 283 6.13 -18.68 6.71
C SER A 283 7.66 -18.66 6.89
N VAL A 284 8.40 -18.43 5.81
CA VAL A 284 9.86 -18.28 5.86
C VAL A 284 10.24 -16.95 6.48
N LEU A 285 9.50 -15.87 6.18
CA LEU A 285 9.68 -14.58 6.85
C LEU A 285 9.46 -14.69 8.36
N GLU A 286 8.42 -15.41 8.78
CA GLU A 286 8.13 -15.68 10.20
C GLU A 286 9.27 -16.43 10.89
N MET A 287 9.81 -17.48 10.26
CA MET A 287 11.00 -18.18 10.77
C MET A 287 12.22 -17.25 10.85
N HIS A 288 12.45 -16.44 9.82
CA HIS A 288 13.58 -15.53 9.76
C HIS A 288 13.53 -14.46 10.85
N LEU A 289 12.36 -13.84 11.07
CA LEU A 289 12.12 -12.91 12.17
C LEU A 289 12.13 -13.60 13.53
N GLY A 290 11.94 -14.92 13.58
CA GLY A 290 12.18 -15.74 14.76
C GLY A 290 13.58 -15.53 15.36
N CYS A 291 14.58 -15.32 14.50
CA CYS A 291 15.98 -15.13 14.89
C CYS A 291 16.37 -13.65 15.14
N LEU A 292 15.42 -12.71 15.00
CA LEU A 292 15.71 -11.30 15.29
C LEU A 292 16.01 -11.12 16.78
N GLY A 293 17.20 -10.60 17.07
CA GLY A 293 17.73 -10.39 18.43
C GLY A 293 18.74 -11.45 18.89
N ASP A 294 18.96 -12.51 18.11
CA ASP A 294 19.95 -13.54 18.44
C ASP A 294 21.37 -13.09 18.03
N GLU A 295 22.34 -13.15 18.95
CA GLU A 295 23.75 -12.76 18.73
C GLU A 295 24.46 -13.52 17.59
N LYS A 296 23.87 -14.61 17.09
CA LYS A 296 24.44 -15.44 16.02
C LYS A 296 24.05 -15.00 14.61
N HIS A 297 23.25 -13.94 14.45
CA HIS A 297 22.91 -13.45 13.12
C HIS A 297 23.99 -12.49 12.58
N PRO A 298 24.54 -12.73 11.38
CA PRO A 298 25.67 -11.97 10.84
C PRO A 298 25.38 -10.49 10.48
N GLY A 299 24.17 -9.99 10.78
CA GLY A 299 23.78 -8.59 10.61
C GLY A 299 23.82 -7.76 11.90
N GLY A 300 23.94 -8.38 13.07
CA GLY A 300 24.10 -7.68 14.35
C GLY A 300 25.52 -7.18 14.49
N LYS A 301 25.75 -5.87 14.34
CA LYS A 301 27.04 -5.27 14.69
C LYS A 301 27.23 -5.38 16.21
N SER A 302 28.30 -6.07 16.61
CA SER A 302 29.02 -5.81 17.87
C SER A 302 29.60 -4.39 17.87
#